data_AF-A0A918VGJ4-F1
#
_entry.id   AF-A0A918VGJ4-F1
#
_cell.length_a   1.000
_cell.length_b   1.000
_cell.length_c   1.000
_cell.angle_alpha   90.00
_cell.angle_beta   90.00
_cell.angle_gamma   90.00
#
_symmetry.space_group_name_H-M   'P 1'
#
loop_
_entity.id
_entity.type
_entity.pdbx_description
1 polymer ?
#
loop_
_entity_poly.entity_id
_entity_poly.type
_entity_poly.pdbx_seq_one_letter_code
_entity_poly.pdbx_strand_id
1 'polypeptide(L)'
;MKRLWKKYKILIFPILILIGFINTVWFFDKHSISEEDFFNNAVKTSYNKSYDGIITQKFYKKEGGRDIIVLEKNGITTQMDFVYQNPILYQYLKVGDTLIKTKNSNSIVVKRAKLDTTINLTFENLKGVKKYSINNPYLKN
;
A
#
# COMPACT_ATOMS: atom_id res chain seq x y z
N MET A 1 -59.06 -14.92 -8.27
CA MET A 1 -57.93 -14.13 -7.69
C MET A 1 -56.62 -14.92 -7.44
N LYS A 2 -56.63 -16.14 -6.86
CA LYS A 2 -55.38 -16.90 -6.54
C LYS A 2 -54.44 -17.19 -7.72
N ARG A 3 -54.95 -17.33 -8.95
CA ARG A 3 -54.16 -17.70 -10.15
C ARG A 3 -53.35 -16.53 -10.73
N LEU A 4 -53.85 -15.30 -10.63
CA LEU A 4 -53.14 -14.07 -11.03
C LEU A 4 -51.96 -13.82 -10.09
N TRP A 5 -52.15 -13.97 -8.77
CA TRP A 5 -51.11 -13.80 -7.76
C TRP A 5 -49.91 -14.74 -7.92
N LYS A 6 -50.12 -15.99 -8.37
CA LYS A 6 -49.03 -16.91 -8.72
C LYS A 6 -48.23 -16.46 -9.95
N LYS A 7 -48.87 -15.90 -10.99
CA LYS A 7 -48.18 -15.37 -12.17
C LYS A 7 -47.31 -14.14 -11.85
N TYR A 8 -47.80 -13.21 -11.03
CA TYR A 8 -47.03 -12.03 -10.64
C TYR A 8 -45.84 -12.39 -9.73
N LYS A 9 -45.98 -13.35 -8.81
CA LYS A 9 -44.84 -13.84 -8.00
C LYS A 9 -43.70 -14.43 -8.84
N ILE A 10 -44.03 -15.14 -9.92
CA ILE A 10 -43.03 -15.73 -10.83
C ILE A 10 -42.32 -14.64 -11.66
N LEU A 11 -42.97 -13.51 -11.95
CA LEU A 11 -42.39 -12.36 -12.66
C LEU A 11 -41.59 -11.42 -11.75
N ILE A 12 -41.95 -11.32 -10.47
CA ILE A 12 -41.22 -10.48 -9.49
C ILE A 12 -39.83 -11.05 -9.20
N PHE A 13 -39.69 -12.37 -9.14
CA PHE A 13 -38.42 -13.04 -8.83
C PHE A 13 -37.27 -12.71 -9.81
N PRO A 14 -37.44 -12.81 -11.15
CA PRO A 14 -36.39 -12.42 -12.10
C PRO A 14 -36.11 -10.92 -12.10
N ILE A 15 -37.12 -10.07 -11.83
CA ILE A 15 -36.93 -8.61 -11.71
C ILE A 15 -36.02 -8.29 -10.50
N LEU A 16 -36.23 -8.95 -9.36
CA LEU A 16 -35.38 -8.76 -8.18
C LEU A 16 -33.95 -9.25 -8.41
N ILE A 17 -33.76 -10.37 -9.13
CA ILE A 17 -32.43 -10.86 -9.52
C ILE A 17 -31.72 -9.83 -10.42
N LEU A 18 -32.43 -9.27 -11.41
CA LEU A 18 -31.88 -8.26 -12.32
C LEU A 18 -31.47 -6.99 -11.55
N ILE A 19 -32.32 -6.51 -10.65
CA ILE A 19 -32.01 -5.36 -9.79
C ILE A 19 -30.79 -5.67 -8.89
N GLY A 20 -30.73 -6.86 -8.31
CA GLY A 20 -29.57 -7.30 -7.50
C GLY A 20 -28.27 -7.33 -8.30
N PHE A 21 -28.33 -7.84 -9.54
CA PHE A 21 -27.18 -7.89 -10.44
C PHE A 21 -26.70 -6.50 -10.84
N ILE A 22 -27.62 -5.59 -11.23
CA ILE A 22 -27.29 -4.20 -11.57
C ILE A 22 -26.63 -3.50 -10.38
N ASN A 23 -27.18 -3.65 -9.17
CA ASN A 23 -26.59 -3.05 -7.97
C ASN A 23 -25.20 -3.62 -7.66
N THR A 24 -25.00 -4.91 -7.89
CA THR A 24 -23.71 -5.57 -7.64
C THR A 24 -22.66 -5.09 -8.65
N VAL A 25 -22.98 -5.05 -9.94
CA VAL A 25 -22.08 -4.54 -10.99
C VAL A 25 -21.74 -3.07 -10.72
N TRP A 26 -22.74 -2.23 -10.43
CA TRP A 26 -22.52 -0.82 -10.10
C TRP A 26 -21.67 -0.64 -8.83
N PHE A 27 -21.88 -1.48 -7.82
CA PHE A 27 -21.08 -1.48 -6.59
C PHE A 27 -19.62 -1.85 -6.89
N PHE A 28 -19.37 -2.91 -7.68
CA PHE A 28 -18.02 -3.32 -8.03
C PHE A 28 -17.30 -2.31 -8.91
N ASP A 29 -17.97 -1.73 -9.90
CA ASP A 29 -17.38 -0.69 -10.77
C ASP A 29 -16.99 0.56 -9.97
N LYS A 30 -17.85 0.97 -9.03
CA LYS A 30 -17.58 2.14 -8.17
C LYS A 30 -16.47 1.89 -7.13
N HIS A 31 -16.30 0.66 -6.66
CA HIS A 31 -15.36 0.32 -5.58
C HIS A 31 -14.11 -0.42 -6.07
N SER A 32 -14.01 -0.77 -7.36
CA SER A 32 -12.79 -1.31 -7.93
C SER A 32 -11.77 -0.18 -8.06
N ILE A 33 -10.83 -0.12 -7.12
CA ILE A 33 -9.63 0.70 -7.29
C ILE A 33 -8.88 0.14 -8.50
N SER A 34 -8.67 0.95 -9.52
CA SER A 34 -7.88 0.53 -10.67
C SER A 34 -6.45 0.20 -10.24
N GLU A 35 -5.78 -0.71 -10.95
CA GLU A 35 -4.37 -1.03 -10.64
C GLU A 35 -3.47 0.20 -10.68
N GLU A 36 -3.80 1.15 -11.56
CA GLU A 36 -3.12 2.43 -11.68
C GLU A 36 -3.32 3.31 -10.46
N ASP A 37 -4.57 3.44 -9.99
CA ASP A 37 -4.87 4.23 -8.79
C ASP A 37 -4.21 3.62 -7.55
N PHE A 38 -4.23 2.30 -7.43
CA PHE A 38 -3.52 1.61 -6.35
C PHE A 38 -2.02 1.91 -6.41
N PHE A 39 -1.42 1.80 -7.59
CA PHE A 39 -0.01 2.10 -7.80
C PHE A 39 0.34 3.55 -7.45
N ASN A 40 -0.41 4.49 -8.01
CA ASN A 40 -0.21 5.91 -7.79
C ASN A 40 -0.38 6.28 -6.32
N ASN A 41 -1.39 5.72 -5.63
CA ASN A 41 -1.62 5.96 -4.21
C ASN A 41 -0.50 5.40 -3.34
N ALA A 42 0.00 4.19 -3.61
CA ALA A 42 1.09 3.60 -2.83
C ALA A 42 2.38 4.42 -2.95
N VAL A 43 2.75 4.81 -4.19
CA VAL A 43 3.91 5.66 -4.43
C VAL A 43 3.74 7.03 -3.79
N LYS A 44 2.59 7.69 -3.99
CA LYS A 44 2.28 9.01 -3.40
C LYS A 44 2.35 8.97 -1.88
N THR A 45 1.83 7.91 -1.27
CA THR A 45 1.87 7.72 0.19
C THR A 45 3.31 7.64 0.67
N SER A 46 4.16 6.85 0.01
CA SER A 46 5.59 6.80 0.32
C SER A 46 6.26 8.16 0.14
N TYR A 47 6.00 8.84 -0.97
CA TYR A 47 6.58 10.16 -1.29
C TYR A 47 6.29 11.20 -0.21
N ASN A 48 5.05 11.22 0.31
CA ASN A 48 4.61 12.16 1.34
C ASN A 48 4.94 11.72 2.78
N LYS A 49 5.34 10.47 2.98
CA LYS A 49 5.70 9.95 4.31
C LYS A 49 7.05 10.53 4.74
N SER A 50 7.13 10.99 5.98
CA SER A 50 8.38 11.40 6.63
C SER A 50 8.55 10.68 7.95
N TYR A 51 9.78 10.35 8.28
CA TYR A 51 10.14 9.78 9.56
C TYR A 51 11.62 10.04 9.84
N ASP A 52 11.94 10.05 11.12
CA ASP A 52 13.29 10.18 11.63
C ASP A 52 13.34 9.36 12.92
N GLY A 53 14.33 8.48 13.05
CA GLY A 53 14.51 7.69 14.25
C GLY A 53 15.57 6.60 14.09
N ILE A 54 15.94 6.00 15.21
CA ILE A 54 16.89 4.90 15.28
C ILE A 54 16.12 3.58 15.20
N ILE A 55 16.60 2.63 14.40
CA ILE A 55 16.04 1.28 14.36
C ILE A 55 16.41 0.58 15.67
N THR A 56 15.43 0.34 16.53
CA THR A 56 15.63 -0.38 17.79
C THR A 56 15.34 -1.87 17.66
N GLN A 57 14.45 -2.26 16.75
CA GLN A 57 14.06 -3.65 16.55
C GLN A 57 13.72 -3.95 15.09
N LYS A 58 13.90 -5.22 14.71
CA LYS A 58 13.48 -5.80 13.43
C LYS A 58 12.90 -7.17 13.69
N PHE A 59 11.73 -7.46 13.13
CA PHE A 59 11.11 -8.79 13.28
C PHE A 59 10.13 -9.08 12.15
N TYR A 60 9.82 -10.36 11.97
CA TYR A 60 8.79 -10.82 11.06
C TYR A 60 7.45 -10.96 11.79
N LYS A 61 6.43 -10.23 11.34
CA LYS A 61 5.07 -10.36 11.85
C LYS A 61 4.33 -11.43 11.07
N LYS A 62 4.06 -12.57 11.74
CA LYS A 62 3.32 -13.70 11.16
C LYS A 62 1.92 -13.28 10.69
N GLU A 63 1.25 -12.45 11.47
CA GLU A 63 -0.03 -11.84 11.11
C GLU A 63 0.18 -10.83 9.96
N GLY A 64 -0.20 -11.24 8.75
CA GLY A 64 -0.06 -10.43 7.54
C GLY A 64 1.21 -10.69 6.74
N GLY A 65 2.15 -11.49 7.28
CA GLY A 65 3.36 -11.96 6.59
C GLY A 65 4.30 -10.84 6.16
N ARG A 66 4.70 -9.98 7.11
CA ARG A 66 5.46 -8.76 6.81
C ARG A 66 6.67 -8.58 7.70
N ASP A 67 7.74 -8.08 7.11
CA ASP A 67 8.91 -7.60 7.83
C ASP A 67 8.64 -6.20 8.42
N ILE A 68 8.81 -6.08 9.73
CA ILE A 68 8.57 -4.85 10.49
C ILE A 68 9.88 -4.33 11.04
N ILE A 69 10.05 -3.01 10.96
CA ILE A 69 11.06 -2.28 11.72
C ILE A 69 10.40 -1.39 12.78
N VAL A 70 11.05 -1.25 13.92
CA VAL A 70 10.65 -0.31 14.96
C VAL A 70 11.65 0.83 14.98
N LEU A 71 11.15 2.04 14.71
CA LEU A 71 11.91 3.28 14.86
C LEU A 71 11.60 3.91 16.21
N GLU A 72 12.62 4.41 16.88
CA GLU A 72 12.47 5.22 18.09
C GLU A 72 13.08 6.60 17.87
N LYS A 73 12.33 7.63 18.30
CA LYS A 73 12.83 9.01 18.38
C LYS A 73 12.23 9.68 19.61
N ASN A 74 13.08 10.20 20.48
CA ASN A 74 12.67 10.90 21.71
C ASN A 74 11.70 10.09 22.59
N GLY A 75 11.93 8.77 22.72
CA GLY A 75 11.07 7.86 23.49
C GLY A 75 9.76 7.47 22.81
N ILE A 76 9.45 8.01 21.62
CA ILE A 76 8.29 7.62 20.83
C ILE A 76 8.71 6.53 19.86
N THR A 77 8.04 5.38 19.92
CA THR A 77 8.26 4.26 18.99
C THR A 77 7.23 4.28 17.86
N THR A 78 7.67 3.96 16.65
CA THR A 78 6.83 3.86 15.46
C THR A 78 7.18 2.59 14.72
N GLN A 79 6.18 1.75 14.45
CA GLN A 79 6.34 0.56 13.63
C GLN A 79 6.12 0.90 12.17
N MET A 80 6.92 0.33 11.28
CA MET A 80 6.69 0.44 9.84
C MET A 80 7.18 -0.78 9.08
N ASP A 81 6.62 -0.95 7.89
CA ASP A 81 6.99 -1.97 6.93
C ASP A 81 7.44 -1.32 5.61
N PHE A 82 8.10 -2.14 4.78
CA PHE A 82 8.57 -1.78 3.45
C PHE A 82 8.01 -2.72 2.38
N VAL A 83 6.77 -3.18 2.55
CA VAL A 83 6.15 -4.25 1.74
C VAL A 83 6.17 -3.94 0.25
N TYR A 84 5.98 -2.66 -0.09
CA TYR A 84 5.92 -2.19 -1.46
C TYR A 84 7.30 -1.92 -2.08
N GLN A 85 8.33 -1.78 -1.25
CA GLN A 85 9.68 -1.51 -1.68
C GLN A 85 10.45 -2.80 -1.96
N ASN A 86 11.64 -2.67 -2.54
CA ASN A 86 12.53 -3.81 -2.77
C ASN A 86 12.85 -4.54 -1.44
N PRO A 87 12.65 -5.86 -1.33
CA PRO A 87 12.93 -6.65 -0.12
C PRO A 87 14.36 -6.52 0.42
N ILE A 88 15.32 -6.24 -0.46
CA ILE A 88 16.73 -6.05 -0.08
C ILE A 88 16.87 -4.88 0.90
N LEU A 89 15.98 -3.88 0.86
CA LEU A 89 15.99 -2.76 1.80
C LEU A 89 15.90 -3.25 3.25
N TYR A 90 14.94 -4.12 3.56
CA TYR A 90 14.81 -4.65 4.92
C TYR A 90 16.06 -5.43 5.34
N GLN A 91 16.67 -6.19 4.44
CA GLN A 91 17.89 -6.94 4.73
C GLN A 91 19.10 -6.02 4.96
N TYR A 92 19.19 -4.94 4.20
CA TYR A 92 20.27 -3.96 4.29
C TYR A 92 20.26 -3.19 5.62
N LEU A 93 19.07 -2.83 6.11
CA LEU A 93 18.89 -2.08 7.35
C LEU A 93 19.27 -2.88 8.59
N LYS A 94 19.90 -2.24 9.58
CA LYS A 94 20.36 -2.88 10.82
C LYS A 94 19.83 -2.16 12.05
N VAL A 95 19.67 -2.91 13.14
CA VAL A 95 19.41 -2.31 14.46
C VAL A 95 20.57 -1.40 14.82
N GLY A 96 20.27 -0.19 15.28
CA GLY A 96 21.23 0.89 15.54
C GLY A 96 21.40 1.88 14.38
N ASP A 97 20.87 1.60 13.18
CA ASP A 97 20.87 2.57 12.08
C ASP A 97 19.89 3.72 12.37
N THR A 98 20.26 4.96 12.05
CA THR A 98 19.30 6.07 12.02
C THR A 98 18.70 6.17 10.62
N LEU A 99 17.38 6.13 10.52
CA LEU A 99 16.65 6.36 9.28
C LEU A 99 16.07 7.75 9.26
N ILE A 100 16.32 8.47 8.16
CA ILE A 100 15.76 9.79 7.93
C ILE A 100 15.12 9.77 6.55
N LYS A 101 13.82 10.04 6.51
CA LYS A 101 13.07 10.25 5.28
C LYS A 101 12.36 11.59 5.34
N THR A 102 12.62 12.43 4.35
CA THR A 102 11.93 13.70 4.16
C THR A 102 10.62 13.51 3.39
N LYS A 103 9.66 14.41 3.64
CA LYS A 103 8.48 14.52 2.78
C LYS A 103 8.93 14.98 1.39
N ASN A 104 8.11 14.66 0.40
CA ASN A 104 8.33 15.03 -1.00
C ASN A 104 9.62 14.44 -1.58
N SER A 105 9.95 13.22 -1.18
CA SER A 105 11.10 12.48 -1.69
C SER A 105 10.80 11.00 -1.64
N ASN A 106 11.35 10.22 -2.55
CA ASN A 106 11.39 8.75 -2.45
C ASN A 106 12.78 8.25 -2.07
N SER A 107 13.55 9.04 -1.33
CA SER A 107 14.87 8.65 -0.83
C SER A 107 14.85 8.56 0.70
N ILE A 108 15.63 7.63 1.24
CA ILE A 108 15.88 7.49 2.67
C ILE A 108 17.38 7.68 2.88
N VAL A 109 17.75 8.47 3.88
CA VAL A 109 19.12 8.54 4.38
C VAL A 109 19.23 7.57 5.55
N VAL A 110 20.20 6.67 5.45
CA VAL A 110 20.59 5.75 6.51
C VAL A 110 21.91 6.25 7.07
N LYS A 111 21.93 6.67 8.34
CA LYS A 111 23.17 7.04 9.03
C LYS A 111 23.67 5.89 9.87
N ARG A 112 24.97 5.65 9.78
CA ARG A 112 25.71 4.67 10.58
C ARG A 112 27.00 5.28 11.07
N ALA A 113 27.54 4.74 12.16
CA ALA A 113 28.79 5.21 12.76
C ALA A 113 29.97 5.38 11.78
N LYS A 114 29.98 4.67 10.64
CA LYS A 114 31.08 4.69 9.67
C LYS A 114 30.72 5.19 8.28
N LEU A 115 29.43 5.22 7.91
CA LEU A 115 29.01 5.55 6.55
C LEU A 115 27.54 5.97 6.53
N ASP A 116 27.30 7.15 5.99
CA ASP A 116 25.96 7.61 5.63
C ASP A 116 25.66 7.15 4.21
N THR A 117 24.46 6.58 4.00
CA THR A 117 24.02 6.06 2.70
C THR A 117 22.67 6.64 2.34
N THR A 118 22.54 7.19 1.13
CA THR A 118 21.25 7.57 0.57
C THR A 118 20.72 6.44 -0.31
N ILE A 119 19.52 5.97 0.00
CA ILE A 119 18.85 4.89 -0.72
C ILE A 119 17.63 5.47 -1.44
N ASN A 120 17.58 5.30 -2.76
CA ASN A 120 16.38 5.61 -3.54
C ASN A 120 15.43 4.42 -3.49
N LEU A 121 14.19 4.66 -3.06
CA LEU A 121 13.16 3.65 -2.95
C LEU A 121 12.66 3.24 -4.32
N THR A 122 12.77 1.96 -4.63
CA THR A 122 12.13 1.33 -5.79
C THR A 122 10.90 0.55 -5.32
N PHE A 123 9.85 0.50 -6.15
CA PHE A 123 8.55 -0.11 -5.83
C PHE A 123 8.33 -1.42 -6.59
N GLU A 124 9.37 -2.24 -6.68
CA GLU A 124 9.40 -3.45 -7.50
C GLU A 124 8.34 -4.49 -7.12
N ASN A 125 7.92 -4.50 -5.86
CA ASN A 125 6.91 -5.42 -5.34
C ASN A 125 5.46 -4.97 -5.62
N LEU A 126 5.26 -3.80 -6.24
CA LEU A 126 3.92 -3.28 -6.49
C LEU A 126 3.39 -3.70 -7.85
N LYS A 127 2.15 -4.21 -7.88
CA LYS A 127 1.47 -4.54 -9.13
C LYS A 127 1.35 -3.30 -10.01
N GLY A 128 1.63 -3.45 -11.31
CA GLY A 128 1.58 -2.34 -12.25
C GLY A 128 2.87 -1.51 -12.36
N VAL A 129 3.93 -1.84 -11.60
CA VAL A 129 5.22 -1.11 -11.65
C VAL A 129 5.76 -0.95 -13.07
N LYS A 130 5.75 -2.00 -13.90
CA LYS A 130 6.28 -1.94 -15.28
C LYS A 130 5.46 -1.01 -16.19
N LYS A 131 4.16 -0.87 -15.94
CA LYS A 131 3.22 -0.13 -16.78
C LYS A 131 3.09 1.33 -16.36
N TYR A 132 3.08 1.59 -15.06
CA TYR A 132 2.70 2.89 -14.50
C TYR A 132 3.88 3.73 -13.98
N SER A 133 5.07 3.14 -13.79
CA SER A 133 6.22 3.89 -13.25
C SER A 133 6.68 5.05 -14.15
N ILE A 134 6.65 4.87 -15.47
CA ILE A 134 7.19 5.86 -16.44
C ILE A 134 6.45 7.20 -16.36
N ASN A 135 5.14 7.17 -16.11
CA ASN A 135 4.28 8.35 -16.10
C ASN A 135 3.96 8.84 -14.68
N ASN A 136 4.45 8.16 -13.64
CA ASN A 136 4.11 8.52 -12.26
C ASN A 136 4.89 9.78 -11.82
N PRO A 137 4.20 10.87 -11.44
CA PRO A 137 4.83 12.14 -11.11
C PRO A 137 5.63 12.10 -9.80
N TYR A 138 5.41 11.10 -8.95
CA TYR A 138 6.09 10.95 -7.67
C TYR A 138 7.37 10.08 -7.77
N LEU A 139 7.62 9.45 -8.93
CA LEU A 139 8.86 8.70 -9.21
C LEU A 139 9.83 9.47 -10.11
N LYS A 140 9.38 10.53 -10.77
CA LYS A 140 10.23 11.40 -11.57
C LYS A 140 11.05 12.27 -10.63
N ASN A 141 12.31 11.90 -10.45
CA ASN A 141 13.35 12.79 -9.89
C ASN A 141 13.75 13.81 -10.95
#